data_AF-A0A2T4VJ26-F1
#
_entry.id   AF-A0A2T4VJ26-F1
#
_cell.length_a   1.000
_cell.length_b   1.000
_cell.length_c   1.000
_cell.angle_alpha   90.00
_cell.angle_beta   90.00
_cell.angle_gamma   90.00
#
_symmetry.space_group_name_H-M   'P 1'
#
loop_
_entity.id
_entity.type
_entity.pdbx_description
1 polymer ?
#
loop_
_entity_poly.entity_id
_entity_poly.type
_entity_poly.pdbx_seq_one_letter_code
_entity_poly.pdbx_strand_id
1 'polypeptide(L)'
;MSKRSWLKYVLPALLLTTTAFAAGSAEVKVGTGIEKYEVTGASDSFTVAPNTRIYAATKVNGVEPGTVTVIWSKDGKEVSKTELKVPRSSYRTHAYRTFRTGDSGAWTAKLVGADGSELGSANFQVQVQ
;
A
#
# COMPACT_ATOMS: atom_id res chain seq x y z
N MET A 1 27.90 -10.44 -66.69
CA MET A 1 28.86 -9.75 -65.80
C MET A 1 28.23 -8.47 -65.28
N SER A 2 27.93 -8.38 -63.99
CA SER A 2 28.33 -7.24 -63.14
C SER A 2 27.91 -7.54 -61.70
N LYS A 3 28.91 -7.71 -60.84
CA LYS A 3 28.82 -7.86 -59.38
C LYS A 3 28.77 -6.46 -58.74
N ARG A 4 28.48 -6.43 -57.43
CA ARG A 4 28.69 -5.35 -56.42
C ARG A 4 27.38 -4.65 -56.03
N SER A 5 27.09 -4.31 -54.78
CA SER A 5 27.74 -4.55 -53.50
C SER A 5 26.79 -4.05 -52.41
N TRP A 6 26.34 -4.97 -51.55
CA TRP A 6 26.29 -4.88 -50.10
C TRP A 6 26.39 -3.49 -49.42
N LEU A 7 25.33 -3.10 -48.69
CA LEU A 7 25.44 -2.29 -47.47
C LEU A 7 24.47 -2.84 -46.41
N LYS A 8 24.98 -3.73 -45.55
CA LYS A 8 24.28 -4.18 -44.33
C LYS A 8 24.50 -3.11 -43.27
N TYR A 9 23.49 -2.30 -42.98
CA TYR A 9 23.44 -1.53 -41.75
C TYR A 9 23.04 -2.48 -40.61
N VAL A 10 24.02 -2.92 -39.82
CA VAL A 10 23.75 -3.53 -38.53
C VAL A 10 23.74 -2.38 -37.52
N LEU A 11 22.55 -1.94 -37.11
CA LEU A 11 22.42 -1.08 -35.94
C LEU A 11 22.83 -1.88 -34.68
N PRO A 12 23.70 -1.35 -33.82
CA PRO A 12 23.96 -1.98 -32.53
C PRO A 12 22.73 -1.79 -31.65
N ALA A 13 22.06 -2.89 -31.29
CA ALA A 13 21.02 -2.89 -30.29
C ALA A 13 21.65 -2.61 -28.92
N LEU A 14 21.50 -1.38 -28.43
CA LEU A 14 21.90 -0.98 -27.09
C LEU A 14 20.93 -1.64 -26.09
N LEU A 15 21.35 -2.75 -25.48
CA LEU A 15 20.65 -3.38 -24.37
C LEU A 15 20.78 -2.47 -23.13
N LEU A 16 19.78 -1.62 -22.92
CA LEU A 16 19.57 -0.96 -21.64
C LEU A 16 19.17 -2.03 -20.62
N THR A 17 20.11 -2.45 -19.80
CA THR A 17 19.81 -3.22 -18.59
C THR A 17 19.12 -2.28 -17.60
N THR A 18 17.79 -2.28 -17.58
CA THR A 18 17.04 -1.65 -16.49
C THR A 18 17.27 -2.47 -15.24
N THR A 19 18.15 -2.00 -14.35
CA THR A 19 18.20 -2.48 -12.98
C THR A 19 16.87 -2.12 -12.34
N ALA A 20 15.99 -3.11 -12.16
CA ALA A 20 14.81 -2.93 -11.33
C ALA A 20 15.32 -2.67 -9.90
N PHE A 21 15.19 -1.43 -9.43
CA PHE A 21 15.24 -1.18 -8.00
C PHE A 21 14.15 -2.05 -7.38
N ALA A 22 14.53 -2.90 -6.42
CA ALA A 22 13.54 -3.68 -5.69
C ALA A 22 12.60 -2.68 -5.00
N ALA A 23 11.38 -2.56 -5.53
CA ALA A 23 10.37 -1.70 -4.94
C ALA A 23 10.11 -2.16 -3.50
N GLY A 24 10.08 -1.22 -2.56
CA GLY A 24 9.72 -1.52 -1.18
C GLY A 24 8.35 -2.20 -1.10
N SER A 25 8.11 -2.92 -0.01
CA SER A 25 6.85 -3.63 0.21
C SER A 25 6.36 -3.42 1.63
N ALA A 26 5.08 -3.69 1.86
CA ALA A 26 4.48 -3.60 3.18
C ALA A 26 3.49 -4.74 3.43
N GLU A 27 3.56 -5.30 4.63
CA GLU A 27 2.45 -6.06 5.20
C GLU A 27 1.45 -5.08 5.80
N VAL A 28 0.16 -5.21 5.47
CA VAL A 28 -0.93 -4.42 6.03
C VAL A 28 -1.93 -5.37 6.68
N LYS A 29 -2.24 -5.13 7.95
CA LYS A 29 -3.26 -5.87 8.70
C LYS A 29 -4.22 -4.89 9.35
N VAL A 30 -5.50 -5.24 9.39
CA VAL A 30 -6.52 -4.43 10.06
C VAL A 30 -7.05 -5.13 11.31
N GLY A 31 -7.42 -4.34 12.31
CA GLY A 31 -7.94 -4.86 13.58
C GLY A 31 -8.49 -3.76 14.49
N THR A 32 -8.95 -4.16 15.67
CA THR A 32 -9.63 -3.26 16.62
C THR A 32 -8.68 -2.55 17.59
N GLY A 33 -7.39 -2.93 17.62
CA GLY A 33 -6.41 -2.31 18.50
C GLY A 33 -4.96 -2.50 18.05
N ILE A 34 -4.06 -1.81 18.75
CA ILE A 34 -2.61 -1.94 18.61
C ILE A 34 -2.01 -2.16 20.00
N GLU A 35 -1.29 -3.26 20.17
CA GLU A 35 -0.54 -3.56 21.39
C GLU A 35 0.89 -3.95 21.04
N LYS A 36 1.88 -3.32 21.68
CA LYS A 36 3.31 -3.58 21.43
C LYS A 36 3.69 -3.55 19.94
N TYR A 37 3.09 -2.63 19.18
CA TYR A 37 3.27 -2.49 17.72
C TYR A 37 2.74 -3.65 16.86
N GLU A 38 1.89 -4.50 17.42
CA GLU A 38 1.18 -5.55 16.71
C GLU A 38 -0.32 -5.25 16.74
N VAL A 39 -1.03 -5.68 15.70
CA VAL A 39 -2.49 -5.57 15.64
C VAL A 39 -3.14 -6.56 16.60
N THR A 40 -4.17 -6.11 17.29
CA THR A 40 -5.08 -6.96 18.07
C THR A 40 -6.47 -6.97 17.45
N GLY A 41 -7.21 -8.06 17.65
CA GLY A 41 -8.52 -8.26 17.03
C GLY A 41 -8.46 -8.22 15.50
N ALA A 42 -7.42 -8.82 14.91
CA ALA A 42 -7.26 -8.83 13.46
C ALA A 42 -8.38 -9.63 12.79
N SER A 43 -9.01 -9.06 11.77
CA SER A 43 -10.09 -9.69 11.02
C SER A 43 -10.25 -9.04 9.64
N ASP A 44 -10.91 -9.73 8.73
CA ASP A 44 -11.41 -9.18 7.46
C ASP A 44 -12.89 -8.78 7.55
N SER A 45 -13.53 -8.92 8.71
CA SER A 45 -14.93 -8.54 8.93
C SER A 45 -15.16 -8.03 10.36
N PHE A 46 -15.83 -6.89 10.48
CA PHE A 46 -16.06 -6.24 11.76
C PHE A 46 -17.53 -5.85 11.94
N THR A 47 -18.11 -6.23 13.08
CA THR A 47 -19.36 -5.68 13.58
C THR A 47 -19.05 -4.76 14.75
N VAL A 48 -19.34 -3.46 14.61
CA VAL A 48 -18.88 -2.44 15.56
C VAL A 48 -19.99 -1.46 15.91
N ALA A 49 -19.92 -0.89 17.13
CA ALA A 49 -20.74 0.25 17.48
C ALA A 49 -20.29 1.52 16.70
N PRO A 50 -21.15 2.53 16.54
CA PRO A 50 -20.77 3.81 15.98
C PRO A 50 -19.63 4.43 16.78
N ASN A 51 -18.77 5.18 16.09
CA ASN A 51 -17.58 5.83 16.63
C ASN A 51 -16.46 4.87 17.10
N THR A 52 -16.49 3.60 16.66
CA THR A 52 -15.41 2.64 16.89
C THR A 52 -14.24 2.89 15.92
N ARG A 53 -13.01 2.67 16.38
CA ARG A 53 -11.81 2.73 15.54
C ARG A 53 -11.45 1.36 14.99
N ILE A 54 -11.10 1.31 13.71
CA ILE A 54 -10.35 0.19 13.12
C ILE A 54 -8.99 0.72 12.70
N TYR A 55 -7.96 -0.02 13.08
CA TYR A 55 -6.56 0.31 12.84
C TYR A 55 -6.06 -0.46 11.63
N ALA A 56 -5.21 0.18 10.82
CA ALA A 56 -4.38 -0.47 9.80
C ALA A 56 -2.94 -0.46 10.32
N ALA A 57 -2.49 -1.61 10.83
CA ALA A 57 -1.11 -1.85 11.20
C ALA A 57 -0.29 -2.15 9.94
N THR A 58 0.87 -1.52 9.84
CA THR A 58 1.74 -1.65 8.67
C THR A 58 3.15 -2.05 9.09
N LYS A 59 3.78 -2.90 8.30
CA LYS A 59 5.20 -3.26 8.43
C LYS A 59 5.84 -3.11 7.06
N VAL A 60 6.54 -2.00 6.86
CA VAL A 60 7.27 -1.72 5.61
C VAL A 60 8.64 -2.39 5.62
N ASN A 61 9.14 -2.77 4.45
CA ASN A 61 10.49 -3.29 4.23
C ASN A 61 11.05 -2.78 2.89
N GLY A 62 12.28 -2.28 2.90
CA GLY A 62 12.95 -1.78 1.70
C GLY A 62 12.35 -0.48 1.14
N VAL A 63 11.63 0.30 1.98
CA VAL A 63 11.05 1.59 1.59
C VAL A 63 12.01 2.70 1.96
N GLU A 64 12.21 3.71 1.11
CA GLU A 64 13.07 4.85 1.47
C GLU A 64 12.54 5.60 2.70
N PRO A 65 13.41 6.06 3.62
CA PRO A 65 12.98 6.92 4.73
C PRO A 65 12.24 8.15 4.22
N GLY A 66 11.09 8.46 4.82
CA GLY A 66 10.24 9.56 4.37
C GLY A 66 8.80 9.43 4.87
N THR A 67 7.86 9.70 3.98
CA THR A 67 6.43 9.65 4.25
C THR A 67 5.78 8.55 3.40
N VAL A 68 4.93 7.76 4.05
CA VAL A 68 4.00 6.84 3.39
C VAL A 68 2.58 7.28 3.70
N THR A 69 1.61 6.91 2.86
CA THR A 69 0.21 7.30 3.05
C THR A 69 -0.67 6.07 3.15
N VAL A 70 -1.48 5.97 4.20
CA VAL A 70 -2.60 5.02 4.26
C VAL A 70 -3.81 5.67 3.62
N ILE A 71 -4.31 5.11 2.53
CA ILE A 71 -5.53 5.50 1.85
C ILE A 71 -6.64 4.54 2.27
N TRP A 72 -7.74 5.09 2.77
CA TRP A 72 -8.96 4.37 3.12
C TRP A 72 -9.98 4.57 2.01
N SER A 73 -10.40 3.47 1.39
CA SER A 73 -11.43 3.47 0.36
C SER A 73 -12.64 2.69 0.79
N LYS A 74 -13.83 3.18 0.45
CA LYS A 74 -15.11 2.48 0.61
C LYS A 74 -15.68 2.20 -0.77
N ASP A 75 -16.05 0.95 -1.05
CA ASP A 75 -16.63 0.53 -2.32
C ASP A 75 -15.77 0.99 -3.53
N GLY A 76 -14.44 0.91 -3.37
CA GLY A 76 -13.45 1.31 -4.38
C GLY A 76 -13.19 2.82 -4.48
N LYS A 77 -13.91 3.67 -3.75
CA LYS A 77 -13.72 5.13 -3.76
C LYS A 77 -12.92 5.57 -2.55
N GLU A 78 -11.88 6.38 -2.77
CA GLU A 78 -11.13 7.00 -1.69
C GLU A 78 -12.05 7.88 -0.82
N VAL A 79 -11.99 7.67 0.50
CA VAL A 79 -12.77 8.41 1.50
C VAL A 79 -11.87 9.30 2.34
N SER A 80 -10.68 8.81 2.69
CA SER A 80 -9.74 9.56 3.53
C SER A 80 -8.33 9.02 3.38
N LYS A 81 -7.33 9.83 3.73
CA LYS A 81 -5.92 9.44 3.75
C LYS A 81 -5.22 9.89 5.03
N THR A 82 -4.14 9.20 5.40
CA THR A 82 -3.34 9.52 6.58
C THR A 82 -1.86 9.36 6.24
N GLU A 83 -1.09 10.43 6.39
CA GLU A 83 0.36 10.43 6.21
C GLU A 83 1.07 9.94 7.47
N LEU A 84 2.06 9.06 7.28
CA LEU A 84 2.85 8.46 8.35
C LEU A 84 4.33 8.62 8.05
N LYS A 85 5.11 9.02 9.06
CA LYS A 85 6.56 9.10 8.95
C LYS A 85 7.19 7.71 9.10
N VAL A 86 8.11 7.39 8.21
CA VAL A 86 8.91 6.16 8.17
C VAL A 86 10.38 6.57 8.24
N PRO A 87 11.03 6.54 9.41
CA PRO A 87 12.39 7.05 9.56
C PRO A 87 13.48 6.08 9.07
N ARG A 88 13.13 4.84 8.71
CA ARG A 88 14.08 3.80 8.31
C ARG A 88 13.42 2.78 7.39
N SER A 89 14.23 2.05 6.64
CA SER A 89 13.77 1.19 5.54
C SER A 89 12.91 -0.01 5.93
N SER A 90 13.04 -0.48 7.16
CA SER A 90 12.08 -1.40 7.78
C SER A 90 11.51 -0.76 9.02
N TYR A 91 10.19 -0.56 9.03
CA TYR A 91 9.52 0.18 10.10
C TYR A 91 8.09 -0.32 10.31
N ARG A 92 7.59 -0.16 11.54
CA ARG A 92 6.20 -0.44 11.89
C ARG A 92 5.52 0.86 12.26
N THR A 93 4.36 1.07 11.68
CA THR A 93 3.50 2.22 11.97
C THR A 93 2.05 1.83 11.76
N HIS A 94 1.12 2.67 12.18
CA HIS A 94 -0.30 2.42 12.01
C HIS A 94 -1.06 3.72 11.76
N ALA A 95 -2.17 3.60 11.03
CA ALA A 95 -3.21 4.61 10.97
C ALA A 95 -4.50 4.01 11.52
N TYR A 96 -5.50 4.84 11.81
CA TYR A 96 -6.84 4.36 12.12
C TYR A 96 -7.88 5.23 11.45
N ARG A 97 -9.07 4.66 11.29
CA ARG A 97 -10.28 5.38 10.92
C ARG A 97 -11.37 5.12 11.96
N THR A 98 -12.11 6.16 12.29
CA THR A 98 -13.32 6.05 13.11
C THR A 98 -14.53 5.78 12.21
N PHE A 99 -15.24 4.69 12.46
CA PHE A 99 -16.42 4.25 11.70
C PHE A 99 -17.70 4.77 12.33
N ARG A 100 -18.52 5.45 11.53
CA ARG A 100 -19.75 6.14 11.93
C ARG A 100 -20.99 5.44 11.36
N THR A 101 -22.17 5.82 11.86
CA THR A 101 -23.47 5.39 11.32
C THR A 101 -23.54 5.75 9.83
N GLY A 102 -23.45 4.76 8.94
CA GLY A 102 -23.36 4.94 7.47
C GLY A 102 -22.06 4.44 6.83
N ASP A 103 -21.06 4.07 7.63
CA ASP A 103 -19.79 3.53 7.13
C ASP A 103 -19.83 2.01 6.88
N SER A 104 -20.98 1.34 7.04
CA SER A 104 -21.10 -0.08 6.67
C SER A 104 -20.80 -0.30 5.19
N GLY A 105 -20.09 -1.37 4.85
CA GLY A 105 -19.74 -1.73 3.47
C GLY A 105 -18.33 -2.31 3.33
N ALA A 106 -17.88 -2.41 2.07
CA ALA A 106 -16.57 -2.93 1.72
C ALA A 106 -15.51 -1.84 1.84
N TRP A 107 -14.42 -2.13 2.52
CA TRP A 107 -13.32 -1.20 2.76
C TRP A 107 -11.98 -1.77 2.33
N THR A 108 -11.10 -0.86 1.94
CA THR A 108 -9.69 -1.14 1.68
C THR A 108 -8.83 -0.13 2.45
N ALA A 109 -7.84 -0.62 3.20
CA ALA A 109 -6.73 0.18 3.71
C ALA A 109 -5.50 -0.12 2.84
N LYS A 110 -5.09 0.84 2.01
CA LYS A 110 -3.95 0.71 1.10
C LYS A 110 -2.81 1.59 1.57
N LEU A 111 -1.60 1.05 1.65
CA LEU A 111 -0.39 1.81 1.92
C LEU A 111 0.31 2.15 0.61
N VAL A 112 0.56 3.45 0.39
CA VAL A 112 1.32 3.94 -0.76
C VAL A 112 2.61 4.63 -0.33
N GLY A 113 3.66 4.45 -1.13
CA GLY A 113 4.95 5.11 -0.98
C GLY A 113 4.91 6.59 -1.37
N ALA A 114 6.00 7.31 -1.11
CA ALA A 114 6.14 8.73 -1.44
C ALA A 114 6.05 9.00 -2.96
N ASP A 115 6.40 8.00 -3.78
CA ASP A 115 6.32 8.02 -5.24
C ASP A 115 4.93 7.62 -5.78
N GLY A 116 3.97 7.33 -4.88
CA GLY A 116 2.63 6.88 -5.23
C GLY A 116 2.53 5.37 -5.54
N SER A 117 3.62 4.61 -5.43
CA SER A 117 3.59 3.15 -5.60
C SER A 117 2.76 2.49 -4.51
N GLU A 118 2.02 1.44 -4.85
CA GLU A 118 1.36 0.61 -3.84
C GLU A 118 2.38 -0.32 -3.18
N LEU A 119 2.49 -0.22 -1.84
CA LEU A 119 3.39 -1.04 -1.05
C LEU A 119 2.69 -2.28 -0.49
N GLY A 120 1.38 -2.18 -0.25
CA GLY A 120 0.53 -3.26 0.26
C GLY A 120 -0.86 -2.78 0.63
N SER A 121 -1.80 -3.69 0.83
CA SER A 121 -3.19 -3.36 1.15
C SER A 121 -3.89 -4.46 1.96
N ALA A 122 -4.97 -4.08 2.63
CA ALA A 122 -5.88 -5.00 3.31
C ALA A 122 -7.33 -4.65 2.97
N ASN A 123 -8.10 -5.66 2.55
CA ASN A 123 -9.54 -5.56 2.31
C ASN A 123 -10.31 -6.10 3.51
N PHE A 124 -11.42 -5.44 3.86
CA PHE A 124 -12.25 -5.86 4.98
C PHE A 124 -13.69 -5.34 4.85
N GLN A 125 -14.61 -5.99 5.55
CA GLN A 125 -16.01 -5.61 5.65
C GLN A 125 -16.31 -4.97 7.00
N VAL A 126 -17.18 -3.97 7.01
CA VAL A 126 -17.67 -3.36 8.25
C VAL A 126 -19.19 -3.31 8.26
N GLN A 127 -19.76 -3.71 9.38
CA GLN A 127 -21.15 -3.48 9.74
C GLN A 127 -21.20 -2.62 11.01
N VAL A 128 -21.72 -1.41 10.89
CA VAL A 128 -21.96 -0.51 12.03
C VAL A 128 -23.36 -0.77 12.57
N GLN A 129 -23.47 -1.03 13.88
CA GLN A 129 -24.72 -1.31 14.58
C GLN A 129 -25.47 -0.04 15.02
#